data_AF-A0A846HPM0-F1
#
_entry.id   AF-A0A846HPM0-F1
#
_cell.length_a   1.000
_cell.length_b   1.000
_cell.length_c   1.000
_cell.angle_alpha   90.00
_cell.angle_beta   90.00
_cell.angle_gamma   90.00
#
_symmetry.space_group_name_H-M   'P 1'
#
loop_
_entity.id
_entity.type
_entity.pdbx_description
1 polymer ?
#
loop_
_entity_poly.entity_id
_entity_poly.type
_entity_poly.pdbx_seq_one_letter_code
_entity_poly.pdbx_strand_id
1 'polypeptide(L)' 'MYAIEFEADLKDGVVMIPDDYRSLNNQHVRVLMLIESDHGDPELLALSEHSAASIEEWRDAAEDDVWK' A
#
# COMPACT_ATOMS: atom_id res chain seq x y z
N MET A 1 -14.63 -3.42 3.59
CA MET A 1 -13.21 -3.76 3.27
C MET A 1 -12.39 -3.20 4.43
N TYR A 2 -11.26 -3.80 4.81
CA TYR A 2 -10.40 -3.21 5.85
C TYR A 2 -8.96 -3.14 5.34
N ALA A 3 -8.24 -2.09 5.73
CA ALA A 3 -6.86 -1.87 5.31
C ALA A 3 -5.89 -2.23 6.45
N ILE A 4 -4.69 -2.69 6.06
CA ILE A 4 -3.57 -2.87 6.98
C ILE A 4 -2.38 -2.11 6.42
N GLU A 5 -1.74 -1.28 7.25
CA GLU A 5 -0.44 -0.71 6.95
C GLU A 5 0.65 -1.59 7.58
N PHE A 6 1.69 -1.88 6.80
CA PHE A 6 2.89 -2.54 7.29
C PHE A 6 4.10 -2.08 6.49
N GLU A 7 5.26 -2.04 7.15
CA GLU A 7 6.54 -1.84 6.48
C GLU A 7 7.05 -3.17 5.91
N ALA A 8 7.57 -3.12 4.69
CA ALA A 8 8.14 -4.29 4.04
C ALA A 8 9.34 -3.92 3.19
N ASP A 9 10.26 -4.87 3.07
CA ASP A 9 11.39 -4.77 2.17
C ASP A 9 10.95 -5.00 0.71
N LEU A 10 11.30 -4.06 -0.17
CA LEU A 10 11.32 -4.25 -1.61
C LEU A 10 12.74 -4.61 -2.05
N LYS A 11 12.98 -5.88 -2.41
CA LYS A 11 14.29 -6.38 -2.86
C LYS A 11 14.14 -7.04 -4.21
N ASP A 12 14.95 -6.60 -5.18
CA ASP A 12 14.97 -7.13 -6.55
C ASP A 12 13.58 -7.18 -7.22
N GLY A 13 12.74 -6.16 -6.95
CA GLY A 13 11.38 -6.08 -7.49
C GLY A 13 10.35 -6.95 -6.76
N VAL A 14 10.72 -7.58 -5.64
CA VAL A 14 9.83 -8.42 -4.83
C VAL A 14 9.55 -7.74 -3.50
N VAL A 15 8.26 -7.50 -3.21
CA VAL A 15 7.78 -7.13 -1.88
C VAL A 15 7.48 -8.40 -1.10
N MET A 16 8.14 -8.57 0.05
CA MET A 16 7.86 -9.69 0.94
C MET A 16 6.87 -9.29 2.03
N ILE A 17 5.73 -9.97 2.08
CA ILE A 17 4.77 -9.80 3.18
C ILE A 17 5.42 -10.31 4.48
N PRO A 18 5.46 -9.51 5.57
CA PRO A 18 6.06 -9.92 6.82
C PRO A 18 5.40 -11.17 7.42
N ASP A 19 6.17 -11.94 8.19
CA ASP A 19 5.73 -13.22 8.76
C ASP A 19 4.51 -13.09 9.69
N ASP A 20 4.33 -11.92 10.32
CA ASP A 20 3.18 -11.60 11.17
C ASP A 20 1.84 -11.66 10.43
N TYR A 21 1.87 -11.57 9.09
CA TYR A 21 0.70 -11.63 8.22
C TYR A 21 0.58 -12.94 7.44
N ARG A 22 1.28 -14.01 7.84
CA ARG A 22 1.21 -15.35 7.20
C ARG A 22 -0.21 -15.91 7.05
N SER A 23 -1.15 -15.46 7.88
CA SER A 23 -2.56 -15.84 7.81
C SER A 23 -3.28 -15.35 6.54
N LEU A 24 -2.71 -14.38 5.82
CA LEU A 24 -3.24 -13.82 4.56
C LEU A 24 -2.99 -14.72 3.33
N ASN A 25 -2.64 -15.98 3.53
CA ASN A 25 -2.29 -16.91 2.47
C ASN A 25 -3.43 -17.10 1.44
N ASN A 26 -3.09 -17.00 0.15
CA ASN A 26 -4.00 -17.14 -1.00
C ASN A 26 -5.18 -16.15 -1.05
N GLN A 27 -5.08 -14.98 -0.42
CA GLN A 27 -6.08 -13.93 -0.55
C GLN A 27 -5.80 -12.99 -1.73
N HIS A 28 -6.86 -12.47 -2.35
CA HIS A 28 -6.74 -11.38 -3.31
C HIS A 28 -6.53 -10.06 -2.55
N VAL A 29 -5.46 -9.35 -2.86
CA VAL A 29 -5.08 -8.10 -2.18
C VAL A 29 -4.86 -6.98 -3.19
N ARG A 30 -5.17 -5.75 -2.78
CA ARG A 30 -4.79 -4.51 -3.46
C ARG A 30 -3.63 -3.89 -2.67
N VAL A 31 -2.52 -3.64 -3.34
CA VAL A 31 -1.33 -3.05 -2.71
C VAL A 31 -1.21 -1.59 -3.12
N LEU A 32 -0.97 -0.71 -2.14
CA LEU A 32 -0.47 0.64 -2.36
C LEU A 32 0.94 0.73 -1.79
N MET A 33 1.83 1.36 -2.54
CA MET A 33 3.21 1.57 -2.12
C MET A 33 3.45 3.07 -2.02
N LEU A 34 3.97 3.51 -0.88
CA LEU A 34 4.51 4.85 -0.72
C LEU A 34 6.02 4.76 -0.97
N ILE A 35 6.50 5.49 -1.98
CA ILE A 35 7.92 5.52 -2.35
C ILE A 35 8.43 6.93 -2.06
N GLU A 36 9.29 7.05 -1.05
CA GLU A 36 10.02 8.30 -0.81
C GLU A 36 11.15 8.42 -1.83
N SER A 37 11.07 9.40 -2.73
CA SER A 37 12.15 9.68 -3.68
C SER A 37 12.28 11.17 -3.97
N ASP A 38 13.49 11.71 -3.87
CA ASP A 38 13.81 13.10 -4.25
C ASP A 38 13.88 13.27 -5.79
N HIS A 39 14.05 12.17 -6.51
CA HIS A 39 14.08 12.09 -7.98
C HIS A 39 13.32 10.85 -8.45
N GLY A 40 11.98 10.91 -8.33
CA GLY A 40 11.11 9.82 -8.75
C GLY A 40 11.23 9.51 -10.24
N ASP A 41 11.18 8.22 -10.58
CA ASP A 41 11.04 7.76 -11.96
C ASP A 41 9.76 8.38 -12.56
N PRO A 42 9.84 9.13 -13.68
CA PRO A 42 8.68 9.75 -14.31
C PRO A 42 7.54 8.79 -14.62
N GLU A 43 7.86 7.52 -14.94
CA GLU A 43 6.85 6.50 -15.22
C GLU A 43 6.12 6.07 -13.95
N LEU A 44 6.84 5.91 -12.84
CA LEU A 44 6.24 5.60 -11.54
C LEU A 44 5.42 6.76 -10.99
N LEU A 45 5.87 8.01 -11.21
CA LEU A 45 5.12 9.21 -10.85
C LEU A 45 3.80 9.30 -11.62
N ALA A 46 3.81 9.04 -12.94
CA ALA A 46 2.58 9.00 -13.74
C ALA A 46 1.62 7.91 -13.24
N LEU A 47 2.13 6.72 -12.88
CA LEU A 47 1.31 5.65 -12.30
C LEU A 47 0.71 6.04 -10.93
N SER A 48 1.45 6.80 -10.12
CA SER A 48 0.97 7.33 -8.83
C SER A 48 -0.21 8.29 -9.02
N GLU A 49 -0.11 9.26 -9.94
CA GLU A 49 -1.19 10.22 -10.20
C GLU A 49 -2.48 9.54 -10.66
N HIS A 50 -2.37 8.47 -11.46
CA HIS A 50 -3.51 7.66 -11.88
C HIS A 50 -4.09 6.78 -10.76
N SER A 51 -3.24 6.25 -9.88
CA SER A 51 -3.65 5.34 -8.80
C SER A 51 -4.32 6.09 -7.64
N ALA A 52 -3.84 7.28 -7.31
CA ALA A 52 -4.39 8.13 -6.24
C ALA A 52 -5.82 8.61 -6.52
N ALA A 53 -6.20 8.77 -7.79
CA ALA A 53 -7.56 9.12 -8.19
C ALA A 53 -8.58 7.95 -8.04
N SER A 54 -8.11 6.73 -7.76
CA SER A 54 -8.90 5.50 -7.87
C SER A 54 -9.30 4.89 -6.51
N ILE A 55 -9.11 5.59 -5.39
CA ILE A 55 -9.48 5.11 -4.04
C ILE A 55 -10.36 6.14 -3.32
N GLU A 56 -11.67 6.06 -3.53
CA GLU A 56 -12.66 6.76 -2.69
C GLU A 56 -12.84 6.08 -1.31
N GLU A 57 -12.38 4.83 -1.16
CA GLU A 57 -12.72 3.93 -0.05
C GLU A 57 -11.88 4.12 1.23
N TRP A 58 -10.87 5.01 1.23
CA TRP A 58 -10.04 5.31 2.40
C TRP A 58 -10.67 6.25 3.43
N ARG A 59 -11.95 6.60 3.29
CA ARG A 59 -12.70 7.33 4.33
C ARG A 59 -13.60 6.37 5.12
N ASP A 60 -13.02 5.41 5.83
CA ASP A 60 -13.77 4.66 6.84
C ASP A 60 -13.52 5.28 8.23
N ALA A 61 -14.56 5.93 8.77
CA ALA A 61 -14.48 6.66 10.04
C ALA A 61 -14.16 5.75 11.24
N ALA A 62 -14.36 4.44 11.13
CA ALA A 62 -14.00 3.49 12.18
C ALA A 62 -12.51 3.13 12.17
N GLU A 63 -11.84 3.20 11.01
CA GLU A 63 -10.39 3.03 10.92
C GLU A 63 -9.64 4.28 11.40
N ASP A 64 -10.12 5.49 11.05
CA ASP A 64 -9.53 6.78 11.46
C ASP A 64 -9.40 6.98 12.98
N ASP A 65 -10.27 6.36 13.79
CA ASP A 65 -10.21 6.46 15.26
C ASP A 65 -9.07 5.62 15.88
N VAL A 66 -8.50 4.66 15.13
CA VAL A 66 -7.34 3.85 15.56
C VAL A 66 -6.03 4.63 15.44
N TRP A 67 -6.02 5.69 14.62
CA TRP A 67 -4.84 6.51 14.32
C TRP A 67 -4.68 7.77 15.21
N LYS A 68 -5.37 7.84 16.36
CA LYS A 68 -5.23 8.94 17.35
C LYS A 68 -4.10 8.72 18.36
#